data_AF-A0A9P5PC74-F1
#
_entry.id   AF-A0A9P5PC74-F1
#
_cell.length_a   1.000
_cell.length_b   1.000
_cell.length_c   1.000
_cell.angle_alpha   90.00
_cell.angle_beta   90.00
_cell.angle_gamma   90.00
#
_symmetry.space_group_name_H-M   'P 1'
#
loop_
_entity.id
_entity.type
_entity.pdbx_description
1 polymer ?
#
loop_
_entity_poly.entity_id
_entity_poly.type
_entity_poly.pdbx_seq_one_letter_code
_entity_poly.pdbx_strand_id
1 'polypeptide(L)'
;MSSLIELPDDVLLNMIKFVAPPDIFSVRKTCKRLRAFTLDRHIWTAAYKCSEDKFMPPVVLDSQTVSNLERALLRSYQLNTLWTTPSAKPVCKHVWSIDSAASRGSFDGMAIYQSRYLVGWNLEQIVVFDLQTMQKVFAYNAPQDEYFRFLDSALDWSGIVDNRLLLSILDFGHSGGAVIAQDQSVRGCLC
;
A
#
# COMPACT_ATOMS: atom_id res chain seq x y z
N MET A 1 -42.58 -5.62 -20.29
CA MET A 1 -41.53 -5.31 -19.29
C MET A 1 -40.44 -6.34 -19.50
N SER A 2 -39.31 -5.94 -20.08
CA SER A 2 -38.17 -6.85 -20.28
C SER A 2 -37.43 -7.02 -18.97
N SER A 3 -37.23 -8.27 -18.55
CA SER A 3 -36.53 -8.58 -17.31
C SER A 3 -35.03 -8.71 -17.56
N LEU A 4 -34.19 -8.34 -16.58
CA LEU A 4 -32.73 -8.47 -16.69
C LEU A 4 -32.32 -9.93 -16.98
N ILE A 5 -33.09 -10.90 -16.49
CA ILE A 5 -32.86 -12.33 -16.72
C ILE A 5 -33.24 -12.81 -18.13
N GLU A 6 -33.79 -11.96 -18.98
CA GLU A 6 -34.09 -12.31 -20.38
C GLU A 6 -32.95 -11.89 -21.32
N LEU A 7 -32.01 -11.08 -20.83
CA LEU A 7 -30.86 -10.66 -21.61
C LEU A 7 -29.92 -11.85 -21.90
N PRO A 8 -29.26 -11.86 -23.06
CA PRO A 8 -28.16 -12.78 -23.35
C PRO A 8 -27.02 -12.72 -22.31
N ASP A 9 -26.33 -13.85 -22.13
CA ASP A 9 -25.26 -14.01 -21.14
C ASP A 9 -24.09 -13.01 -21.36
N ASP A 10 -23.72 -12.77 -22.60
CA ASP A 10 -22.67 -11.84 -23.02
C ASP A 10 -23.03 -10.37 -22.71
N VAL A 11 -24.30 -9.99 -22.87
CA VAL A 11 -24.79 -8.67 -22.51
C VAL A 11 -24.74 -8.49 -21.00
N LEU A 12 -25.19 -9.48 -20.23
CA LEU A 12 -25.12 -9.44 -18.76
C LEU A 12 -23.67 -9.34 -18.26
N LEU A 13 -22.76 -10.14 -18.84
CA LEU A 13 -21.34 -10.10 -18.53
C LEU A 13 -20.74 -8.71 -18.83
N ASN A 14 -21.12 -8.11 -19.96
CA ASN A 14 -20.71 -6.76 -20.32
C ASN A 14 -21.28 -5.66 -19.42
N MET A 15 -22.43 -5.86 -18.79
CA MET A 15 -22.96 -4.92 -17.80
C MET A 15 -22.26 -5.07 -16.45
N ILE A 16 -22.10 -6.31 -15.96
CA ILE A 16 -21.56 -6.60 -14.63
C ILE A 16 -20.10 -6.11 -14.48
N LYS A 17 -19.30 -6.11 -15.55
CA LYS A 17 -17.91 -5.63 -15.48
C LYS A 17 -17.74 -4.15 -15.10
N PHE A 18 -18.79 -3.35 -15.27
CA PHE A 18 -18.80 -1.92 -14.91
C PHE A 18 -19.40 -1.63 -13.53
N VAL A 19 -19.81 -2.68 -12.81
CA VAL A 19 -20.42 -2.56 -11.50
C VAL A 19 -19.33 -2.50 -10.43
N ALA A 20 -19.50 -1.66 -9.42
CA ALA A 20 -18.54 -1.55 -8.32
C ALA A 20 -18.42 -2.89 -7.57
N PRO A 21 -17.25 -3.23 -6.98
CA PRO A 21 -17.04 -4.52 -6.33
C PRO A 21 -18.11 -4.91 -5.29
N PRO A 22 -18.58 -4.01 -4.39
CA PRO A 22 -19.66 -4.34 -3.44
C PRO A 22 -20.98 -4.68 -4.13
N ASP A 23 -21.29 -4.02 -5.24
CA ASP A 23 -22.52 -4.22 -5.98
C ASP A 23 -22.51 -5.53 -6.76
N ILE A 24 -21.34 -6.03 -7.19
CA ILE A 24 -21.19 -7.39 -7.74
C ILE A 24 -21.61 -8.43 -6.68
N PHE A 25 -21.26 -8.22 -5.39
CA PHE A 25 -21.74 -9.10 -4.31
C PHE A 25 -23.25 -8.99 -4.09
N SER A 26 -23.84 -7.82 -4.29
CA SER A 26 -25.30 -7.65 -4.26
C SER A 26 -25.95 -8.42 -5.42
N VAL A 27 -25.41 -8.32 -6.64
CA VAL A 27 -25.84 -9.10 -7.82
C VAL A 27 -25.78 -10.60 -7.55
N ARG A 28 -24.73 -11.10 -6.89
CA ARG A 28 -24.58 -12.52 -6.51
C ARG A 28 -25.74 -13.06 -5.68
N LYS A 29 -26.39 -12.21 -4.88
CA LYS A 29 -27.49 -12.61 -3.96
C LYS A 29 -28.87 -12.62 -4.63
N THR A 30 -28.99 -12.18 -5.88
CA THR A 30 -30.28 -12.00 -6.56
C THR A 30 -30.88 -13.32 -7.07
N CYS A 31 -30.18 -14.06 -7.93
CA CYS A 31 -30.64 -15.32 -8.50
C CYS A 31 -29.48 -16.27 -8.84
N LYS A 32 -29.79 -17.55 -9.08
CA LYS A 32 -28.78 -18.59 -9.38
C LYS A 32 -27.94 -18.28 -10.63
N ARG A 33 -28.56 -17.73 -11.67
CA ARG A 33 -27.87 -17.38 -12.93
C ARG A 33 -26.87 -16.25 -12.71
N LEU A 34 -27.29 -15.16 -12.06
CA LEU A 34 -26.40 -14.04 -11.73
C LEU A 34 -25.30 -14.44 -10.74
N ARG A 35 -25.61 -15.33 -9.79
CA ARG A 35 -24.60 -15.94 -8.93
C ARG A 35 -23.51 -16.65 -9.74
N ALA A 36 -23.87 -17.45 -10.74
CA ALA A 36 -22.90 -18.16 -11.57
C ALA A 36 -21.94 -17.19 -12.28
N PHE A 37 -22.45 -16.09 -12.86
CA PHE A 37 -21.60 -15.05 -13.46
C PHE A 37 -20.64 -14.44 -12.46
N THR A 38 -21.11 -14.08 -11.28
CA THR A 38 -20.25 -13.44 -10.27
C THR A 38 -19.16 -14.37 -9.73
N LEU A 39 -19.20 -15.67 -10.01
CA LEU A 39 -18.15 -16.63 -9.63
C LEU A 39 -17.12 -16.84 -10.76
N ASP A 40 -17.36 -16.27 -11.94
CA ASP A 40 -16.44 -16.32 -13.06
C ASP A 40 -15.26 -15.36 -12.84
N ARG A 41 -14.04 -15.85 -13.05
CA ARG A 41 -12.79 -15.06 -12.95
C ARG A 41 -12.77 -13.89 -13.93
N HIS A 42 -13.36 -14.05 -15.11
CA HIS A 42 -13.39 -13.01 -16.14
C HIS A 42 -14.12 -11.76 -15.68
N ILE A 43 -15.20 -11.90 -14.89
CA ILE A 43 -15.91 -10.76 -14.32
C ILE A 43 -15.00 -9.93 -13.42
N TRP A 44 -14.32 -10.57 -12.47
CA TRP A 44 -13.44 -9.87 -11.53
C TRP A 44 -12.20 -9.31 -12.20
N THR A 45 -11.66 -10.01 -13.20
CA THR A 45 -10.53 -9.49 -13.99
C THR A 45 -10.94 -8.28 -14.83
N ALA A 46 -12.14 -8.28 -15.39
CA ALA A 46 -12.67 -7.13 -16.13
C ALA A 46 -12.96 -5.95 -15.19
N ALA A 47 -13.61 -6.19 -14.05
CA ALA A 47 -13.84 -5.19 -13.01
C ALA A 47 -12.52 -4.60 -12.50
N TYR A 48 -11.47 -5.43 -12.37
CA TYR A 48 -10.13 -4.96 -12.04
C TYR A 48 -9.58 -3.98 -13.07
N LYS A 49 -9.65 -4.35 -14.35
CA LYS A 49 -9.14 -3.51 -15.45
C LYS A 49 -9.93 -2.22 -15.64
N CYS A 50 -11.21 -2.22 -15.27
CA CYS A 50 -12.09 -1.07 -15.35
C CYS A 50 -12.10 -0.21 -14.08
N SER A 51 -11.46 -0.64 -12.99
CA SER A 51 -11.39 0.15 -11.76
C SER A 51 -10.41 1.31 -11.91
N GLU A 52 -10.83 2.50 -11.46
CA GLU A 52 -10.00 3.71 -11.36
C GLU A 52 -9.46 3.91 -9.93
N ASP A 53 -9.59 2.90 -9.06
CA ASP A 53 -9.20 3.01 -7.65
C ASP A 53 -7.66 3.16 -7.50
N LYS A 54 -7.21 4.15 -6.72
CA LYS A 54 -5.78 4.45 -6.51
C LYS A 54 -5.02 3.37 -5.73
N PHE A 55 -5.73 2.51 -4.99
CA PHE A 55 -5.16 1.49 -4.10
C PHE A 55 -5.17 0.09 -4.71
N MET A 56 -5.31 0.01 -6.04
CA MET A 56 -5.28 -1.26 -6.74
C MET A 56 -3.89 -1.88 -6.65
N PRO A 57 -3.80 -3.22 -6.49
CA PRO A 57 -2.53 -3.91 -6.67
C PRO A 57 -1.94 -3.59 -8.06
N PRO A 58 -0.62 -3.72 -8.25
CA PRO A 58 -0.01 -3.34 -9.52
C PRO A 58 -0.32 -4.34 -10.65
N VAL A 59 -0.51 -5.63 -10.35
CA VAL A 59 -0.67 -6.67 -11.38
C VAL A 59 -1.68 -7.74 -10.95
N VAL A 60 -2.57 -8.10 -11.87
CA VAL A 60 -3.35 -9.33 -11.81
C VAL A 60 -2.49 -10.49 -12.31
N LEU A 61 -2.29 -11.50 -11.48
CA LEU A 61 -1.56 -12.70 -11.88
C LEU A 61 -2.54 -13.76 -12.40
N ASP A 62 -2.15 -14.50 -13.42
CA ASP A 62 -2.97 -15.60 -13.95
C ASP A 62 -3.18 -16.75 -12.96
N SER A 63 -2.26 -16.90 -12.00
CA SER A 63 -2.36 -17.84 -10.90
C SER A 63 -3.31 -17.39 -9.77
N GLN A 64 -3.83 -16.16 -9.79
CA GLN A 64 -4.75 -15.69 -8.75
C GLN A 64 -6.12 -16.36 -8.86
N THR A 65 -6.56 -16.92 -7.73
CA THR A 65 -7.92 -17.45 -7.58
C THR A 65 -8.95 -16.31 -7.59
N VAL A 66 -10.20 -16.64 -7.95
CA VAL A 66 -11.33 -15.69 -7.93
C VAL A 66 -11.48 -15.03 -6.55
N SER A 67 -11.35 -15.82 -5.47
CA SER A 67 -11.42 -15.31 -4.10
C SER A 67 -10.32 -14.30 -3.77
N ASN A 68 -9.12 -14.46 -4.33
CA ASN A 68 -8.04 -13.48 -4.13
C ASN A 68 -8.32 -12.18 -4.88
N LEU A 69 -8.85 -12.25 -6.11
CA LEU A 69 -9.26 -11.06 -6.88
C LEU A 69 -10.40 -10.32 -6.18
N GLU A 70 -11.43 -11.04 -5.75
CA GLU A 70 -12.54 -10.52 -4.96
C GLU A 70 -12.05 -9.72 -3.75
N ARG A 71 -11.18 -10.35 -2.94
CA ARG A 71 -10.64 -9.74 -1.73
C ARG A 71 -9.81 -8.50 -2.05
N ALA A 72 -8.98 -8.56 -3.08
CA ALA A 72 -8.11 -7.45 -3.47
C ALA A 72 -8.94 -6.25 -3.96
N LEU A 73 -9.92 -6.47 -4.84
CA LEU A 73 -10.80 -5.42 -5.36
C LEU A 73 -11.65 -4.80 -4.26
N LEU A 74 -12.27 -5.63 -3.41
CA LEU A 74 -13.09 -5.13 -2.32
C LEU A 74 -12.26 -4.29 -1.34
N ARG A 75 -11.04 -4.75 -1.01
CA ARG A 75 -10.12 -4.00 -0.15
C ARG A 75 -9.70 -2.68 -0.79
N SER A 76 -9.35 -2.67 -2.08
CA SER A 76 -8.99 -1.45 -2.81
C SER A 76 -10.14 -0.44 -2.80
N TYR A 77 -11.36 -0.89 -3.12
CA TYR A 77 -12.56 -0.06 -3.09
C TYR A 77 -12.82 0.53 -1.70
N GLN A 78 -12.70 -0.30 -0.65
CA GLN A 78 -12.87 0.14 0.75
C GLN A 78 -11.82 1.18 1.13
N LEU A 79 -10.56 0.97 0.79
CA LEU A 79 -9.49 1.94 1.01
C LEU A 79 -9.79 3.22 0.25
N ASN A 80 -10.10 3.15 -1.04
CA ASN A 80 -10.42 4.34 -1.83
C ASN A 80 -11.58 5.13 -1.22
N THR A 81 -12.65 4.45 -0.80
CA THR A 81 -13.78 5.08 -0.11
C THR A 81 -13.36 5.73 1.20
N LEU A 82 -12.59 5.02 2.03
CA LEU A 82 -12.09 5.55 3.31
C LEU A 82 -11.21 6.79 3.09
N TRP A 83 -10.28 6.75 2.15
CA TRP A 83 -9.34 7.85 1.90
C TRP A 83 -9.97 9.05 1.18
N THR A 84 -11.05 8.86 0.43
CA THR A 84 -11.76 9.97 -0.24
C THR A 84 -12.91 10.54 0.59
N THR A 85 -13.32 9.88 1.67
CA THR A 85 -14.36 10.39 2.57
C THR A 85 -13.82 11.56 3.41
N PRO A 86 -14.40 12.77 3.33
CA PRO A 86 -13.88 13.95 4.05
C PRO A 86 -13.84 13.80 5.58
N SER A 87 -14.68 12.91 6.12
CA SER A 87 -14.78 12.64 7.56
C SER A 87 -13.91 11.47 8.02
N ALA A 88 -13.04 10.92 7.17
CA ALA A 88 -12.17 9.83 7.54
C ALA A 88 -11.22 10.27 8.66
N LYS A 89 -11.26 9.56 9.79
CA LYS A 89 -10.38 9.82 10.92
C LYS A 89 -9.34 8.69 11.02
N PRO A 90 -8.09 9.02 11.37
CA PRO A 90 -7.10 8.03 11.76
C PRO A 90 -7.69 7.08 12.80
N VAL A 91 -7.60 5.77 12.57
CA VAL A 91 -7.99 4.77 13.59
C VAL A 91 -6.96 4.77 14.71
N CYS A 92 -5.69 4.89 14.34
CA CYS A 92 -4.58 4.95 15.27
C CYS A 92 -3.76 6.21 14.97
N LYS A 93 -3.31 6.87 16.04
CA LYS A 93 -2.27 7.88 15.96
C LYS A 93 -1.16 7.45 16.90
N HIS A 94 -0.04 7.05 16.33
CA HIS A 94 1.18 6.83 17.09
C HIS A 94 2.13 7.99 16.86
N VAL A 95 2.72 8.52 17.92
CA VAL A 95 3.71 9.59 17.84
C VAL A 95 5.03 8.97 18.26
N TRP A 96 5.95 8.84 17.31
CA TRP A 96 7.30 8.39 17.59
C TRP A 96 8.20 9.61 17.83
N SER A 97 9.01 9.53 18.89
CA SER A 97 10.12 10.46 19.11
C SER A 97 11.40 9.85 18.58
N ILE A 98 12.19 10.68 17.91
CA ILE A 98 13.56 10.42 17.57
C ILE A 98 14.38 11.32 18.48
N ASP A 99 15.14 10.69 19.40
CA ASP A 99 15.94 11.41 20.39
C ASP A 99 17.17 11.99 19.68
N SER A 100 17.03 13.17 19.08
CA SER A 100 18.16 13.91 18.49
C SER A 100 18.87 14.70 19.57
N ALA A 101 20.20 14.61 19.60
CA ALA A 101 21.02 15.41 20.51
C ALA A 101 21.10 16.86 20.01
N ALA A 102 20.98 17.08 18.69
CA ALA A 102 20.80 18.40 18.13
C ALA A 102 19.39 18.95 18.40
N SER A 103 19.34 20.23 18.78
CA SER A 103 18.11 21.01 19.01
C SER A 103 17.21 21.19 17.77
N ARG A 104 17.59 20.59 16.63
CA ARG A 104 16.78 20.52 15.41
C ARG A 104 16.18 19.12 15.29
N GLY A 105 15.14 18.84 16.06
CA GLY A 105 14.37 17.60 15.99
C GLY A 105 13.53 17.43 14.71
N SER A 106 14.07 17.81 13.54
CA SER A 106 13.42 17.59 12.24
C SER A 106 13.90 16.28 11.63
N PHE A 107 12.96 15.57 11.00
CA PHE A 107 13.27 14.49 10.08
C PHE A 107 13.79 15.09 8.77
N ASP A 108 14.89 14.54 8.23
CA ASP A 108 15.35 14.88 6.89
C ASP A 108 14.63 14.05 5.83
N GLY A 109 14.12 12.88 6.21
CA GLY A 109 13.26 12.09 5.35
C GLY A 109 12.63 10.87 6.03
N MET A 110 11.74 10.23 5.28
CA MET A 110 11.11 8.97 5.66
C MET A 110 10.77 8.11 4.44
N ALA A 111 10.74 6.80 4.62
CA ALA A 111 10.36 5.82 3.62
C ALA A 111 9.58 4.66 4.26
N ILE A 112 8.65 4.07 3.51
CA ILE A 112 7.97 2.84 3.92
C ILE A 112 8.58 1.68 3.13
N TYR A 113 9.00 0.65 3.85
CA TYR A 113 9.64 -0.53 3.31
C TYR A 113 8.79 -1.78 3.52
N GLN A 114 8.60 -2.57 2.44
CA GLN A 114 7.75 -3.78 2.41
C GLN A 114 6.34 -3.59 2.98
N SER A 115 5.80 -2.36 2.95
CA SER A 115 4.51 -2.01 3.59
C SER A 115 4.41 -2.37 5.07
N ARG A 116 5.55 -2.56 5.76
CA ARG A 116 5.62 -2.99 7.15
C ARG A 116 6.54 -2.13 7.99
N TYR A 117 7.64 -1.66 7.42
CA TYR A 117 8.63 -0.92 8.16
C TYR A 117 8.59 0.54 7.77
N LEU A 118 8.49 1.43 8.75
CA LEU A 118 8.69 2.86 8.56
C LEU A 118 10.13 3.18 8.91
N VAL A 119 10.88 3.65 7.94
CA VAL A 119 12.25 4.11 8.10
C VAL A 119 12.22 5.63 8.13
N GLY A 120 12.64 6.23 9.24
CA GLY A 120 12.83 7.67 9.36
C GLY A 120 14.30 7.97 9.59
N TRP A 121 14.79 9.08 9.05
CA TRP A 121 16.17 9.48 9.26
C TRP A 121 16.31 10.99 9.44
N ASN A 122 17.39 11.36 10.11
CA ASN A 122 17.98 12.68 10.07
C ASN A 122 19.52 12.56 9.94
N LEU A 123 20.23 13.69 9.97
CA LEU A 123 21.71 13.75 9.89
C LEU A 123 22.45 12.97 10.99
N GLU A 124 21.79 12.69 12.11
CA GLU A 124 22.42 12.06 13.28
C GLU A 124 22.03 10.59 13.41
N GLN A 125 20.85 10.20 12.94
CA GLN A 125 20.34 8.86 13.18
C GLN A 125 19.35 8.36 12.13
N ILE A 126 19.30 7.03 12.02
CA ILE A 126 18.32 6.29 11.26
C ILE A 126 17.53 5.42 12.23
N VAL A 127 16.21 5.47 12.14
CA VAL A 127 15.31 4.70 13.00
C VAL A 127 14.34 3.90 12.13
N VAL A 128 14.14 2.64 12.50
CA VAL A 128 13.16 1.76 11.84
C VAL A 128 12.10 1.36 12.85
N PHE A 129 10.84 1.56 12.47
CA PHE A 129 9.66 1.14 13.21
C PHE A 129 8.96 0.02 12.45
N ASP A 130 8.52 -1.02 13.17
CA ASP A 130 7.59 -2.00 12.62
C ASP A 130 6.17 -1.48 12.79
N LEU A 131 5.49 -1.17 11.69
CA LEU A 131 4.12 -0.65 11.64
C LEU A 131 3.08 -1.68 12.09
N GLN A 132 3.43 -2.97 12.12
CA GLN A 132 2.51 -4.00 12.60
C GLN A 132 2.47 -4.03 14.13
N THR A 133 3.64 -3.99 14.77
CA THR A 133 3.75 -4.00 16.24
C THR A 133 3.74 -2.60 16.83
N MET A 134 3.87 -1.57 15.99
CA MET A 134 4.05 -0.17 16.37
C MET A 134 5.26 0.07 17.27
N GLN A 135 6.31 -0.74 17.12
CA GLN A 135 7.52 -0.68 17.94
C GLN A 135 8.75 -0.27 17.13
N LYS A 136 9.65 0.47 17.79
CA LYS A 136 10.99 0.74 17.28
C LYS A 136 11.77 -0.58 17.28
N VAL A 137 12.18 -1.03 16.10
CA VAL A 137 12.92 -2.29 15.93
C VAL A 137 14.42 -2.06 15.75
N PHE A 138 14.81 -0.88 15.27
CA PHE A 138 16.21 -0.54 15.04
C PHE A 138 16.45 0.95 15.21
N ALA A 139 17.63 1.30 15.73
CA ALA A 139 18.20 2.63 15.65
C ALA A 139 19.70 2.56 15.44
N TYR A 140 20.19 3.45 14.60
CA TYR A 140 21.60 3.67 14.36
C TYR A 140 21.90 5.15 14.48
N ASN A 141 22.88 5.50 15.30
CA ASN A 141 23.37 6.86 15.44
C ASN A 141 24.66 6.96 14.62
N ALA A 142 24.65 7.77 13.57
CA ALA A 142 25.82 8.03 12.75
C ALA A 142 26.71 9.08 13.43
N PRO A 143 28.03 8.85 13.53
CA PRO A 143 28.97 9.92 13.86
C PRO A 143 28.84 11.06 12.84
N GLN A 144 28.89 12.32 13.28
CA GLN A 144 28.65 13.51 12.43
C GLN A 144 29.52 13.53 11.16
N ASP A 145 30.69 12.91 11.17
CA ASP A 145 31.65 12.90 10.05
C ASP A 145 31.46 11.73 9.07
N GLU A 146 30.62 10.76 9.39
CA GLU A 146 30.43 9.54 8.59
C GLU A 146 29.07 9.47 7.89
N TYR A 147 28.15 10.41 8.12
CA TYR A 147 26.78 10.34 7.59
C TYR A 147 26.71 10.21 6.05
N PHE A 148 27.46 11.05 5.33
CA PHE A 148 27.49 10.99 3.87
C PHE A 148 28.23 9.75 3.34
N ARG A 149 29.28 9.31 4.04
CA ARG A 149 29.96 8.04 3.74
C ARG A 149 29.08 6.84 4.05
N PHE A 150 28.22 6.94 5.05
CA PHE A 150 27.24 5.92 5.39
C PHE A 150 26.19 5.84 4.29
N LEU A 151 25.61 6.97 3.85
CA LEU A 151 24.66 6.97 2.73
C LEU A 151 25.28 6.49 1.41
N ASP A 152 26.52 6.91 1.11
CA ASP A 152 27.22 6.49 -0.11
C ASP A 152 27.72 5.03 -0.03
N SER A 153 28.19 4.58 1.14
CA SER A 153 28.60 3.18 1.32
C SER A 153 27.41 2.25 1.43
N ALA A 154 26.29 2.68 2.04
CA ALA A 154 25.01 1.96 2.17
C ALA A 154 24.45 1.49 0.82
N LEU A 155 24.83 2.14 -0.27
CA LEU A 155 24.56 1.73 -1.65
C LEU A 155 25.37 0.48 -2.09
N ASP A 156 26.32 -0.02 -1.30
CA ASP A 156 27.28 -1.09 -1.65
C ASP A 156 27.38 -2.24 -0.61
N TRP A 157 26.43 -2.37 0.34
CA TRP A 157 26.51 -3.34 1.47
C TRP A 157 26.19 -4.81 1.14
N SER A 158 26.54 -5.32 -0.03
CA SER A 158 26.30 -6.75 -0.37
C SER A 158 26.99 -7.77 0.57
N GLY A 159 27.92 -7.36 1.44
CA GLY A 159 28.87 -8.25 2.10
C GLY A 159 28.90 -8.34 3.63
N ILE A 160 28.17 -7.51 4.39
CA ILE A 160 28.33 -7.47 5.86
C ILE A 160 27.00 -7.65 6.59
N VAL A 161 26.86 -8.86 7.16
CA VAL A 161 25.94 -9.28 8.22
C VAL A 161 24.49 -9.55 7.79
N ASP A 162 23.97 -10.63 8.37
CA ASP A 162 22.66 -11.26 8.27
C ASP A 162 21.50 -10.31 8.61
N ASN A 163 21.32 -9.27 7.80
CA ASN A 163 20.36 -8.19 8.01
C ASN A 163 19.68 -7.81 6.67
N ARG A 164 18.95 -8.77 6.10
CA ARG A 164 18.22 -8.65 4.82
C ARG A 164 17.29 -7.44 4.74
N LEU A 165 16.88 -6.86 5.86
CA LEU A 165 16.00 -5.69 5.93
C LEU A 165 16.70 -4.40 5.48
N LEU A 166 17.95 -4.17 5.89
CA LEU A 166 18.66 -2.91 5.64
C LEU A 166 19.10 -2.80 4.18
N LEU A 167 19.61 -3.87 3.58
CA LEU A 167 20.04 -3.90 2.18
C LEU A 167 18.94 -3.56 1.20
N SER A 168 17.74 -4.03 1.50
CA SER A 168 16.60 -3.87 0.61
C SER A 168 15.84 -2.55 0.80
N ILE A 169 16.03 -1.89 1.96
CA ILE A 169 15.66 -0.48 2.17
C ILE A 169 16.55 0.43 1.31
N LEU A 170 17.82 0.07 1.11
CA LEU A 170 18.82 0.89 0.43
C LEU A 170 18.85 0.70 -1.09
N ASP A 171 18.58 -0.52 -1.60
CA ASP A 171 18.37 -0.79 -3.04
C ASP A 171 17.20 0.03 -3.65
N PHE A 172 16.28 0.54 -2.83
CA PHE A 172 15.13 1.34 -3.25
C PHE A 172 15.52 2.72 -3.81
N GLY A 173 16.72 3.22 -3.52
CA GLY A 173 17.25 4.48 -4.06
C GLY A 173 17.52 4.45 -5.57
N HIS A 174 17.62 3.26 -6.18
CA HIS A 174 17.95 3.11 -7.61
C HIS A 174 16.78 2.73 -8.52
N SER A 175 15.62 2.35 -7.99
CA SER A 175 14.48 1.88 -8.79
C SER A 175 13.21 2.72 -8.59
N GLY A 176 13.31 4.01 -8.91
CA GLY A 176 12.21 4.82 -9.48
C GLY A 176 10.79 4.65 -8.92
N GLY A 177 10.63 4.62 -7.58
CA GLY A 177 9.32 4.41 -6.95
C GLY A 177 9.12 5.08 -5.59
N ALA A 178 9.97 6.04 -5.21
CA ALA A 178 9.79 6.77 -3.95
C ALA A 178 8.80 7.94 -4.13
N VAL A 179 7.71 7.93 -3.37
CA VAL A 179 6.94 9.16 -3.12
C VAL A 179 7.75 9.98 -2.11
N ILE A 180 8.64 10.83 -2.62
CA ILE A 180 9.39 11.78 -1.81
C ILE A 180 8.42 12.88 -1.40
N ALA A 181 7.92 12.82 -0.17
CA ALA A 181 7.28 13.97 0.45
C ALA A 181 8.39 14.90 0.95
N GLN A 182 8.89 15.76 0.06
CA GLN A 182 9.72 16.89 0.45
C GLN A 182 8.83 18.02 0.95
N ASP A 183 9.15 18.52 2.15
CA ASP A 183 9.05 19.90 2.62
C ASP A 183 8.26 20.15 3.91
N GLN A 184 8.70 21.25 4.55
CA GLN A 184 8.58 21.75 5.90
C GLN A 184 7.20 21.66 6.57
N SER A 185 7.23 21.28 7.86
CA SER A 185 6.08 21.36 8.79
C SER A 185 4.96 20.33 8.57
N VAL A 186 5.29 19.12 8.15
CA VAL A 186 4.29 18.03 8.10
C VAL A 186 4.19 17.36 9.47
N ARG A 187 3.17 17.75 10.24
CA ARG A 187 2.59 16.88 11.27
C ARG A 187 1.91 15.69 10.58
N GLY A 188 2.71 14.76 10.06
CA GLY A 188 2.22 13.59 9.35
C GLY A 188 1.66 12.57 10.32
N CYS A 189 0.34 12.44 10.37
CA CYS A 189 -0.29 11.26 10.94
C CYS A 189 -0.19 10.12 9.91
N LEU A 190 0.71 9.17 10.13
CA LEU A 190 0.64 7.86 9.50
C LEU A 190 -0.46 7.05 10.24
N CYS A 191 -1.43 6.53 9.48
CA CYS A 191 -2.60 5.80 9.98
C CYS A 191 -2.54 4.34 9.58
#